data_AF-A0A963RLT0-F1
#
_entry.id   AF-A0A963RLT0-F1
#
_cell.length_a   1.000
_cell.length_b   1.000
_cell.length_c   1.000
_cell.angle_alpha   90.00
_cell.angle_beta   90.00
_cell.angle_gamma   90.00
#
_symmetry.space_group_name_H-M   'P 1'
#
loop_
_entity.id
_entity.type
_entity.pdbx_description
1 polymer ?
#
loop_
_entity_poly.entity_id
_entity_poly.type
_entity_poly.pdbx_seq_one_letter_code
_entity_poly.pdbx_strand_id
1 'polypeptide(L)'
;SCSKNMGLYRERAGLAMFVCRDETSAQAVVSQALVAARGIYSMPPAHGALLAGRVLADEALAQAWRSELATMCDRINGLRRELRQKLERSSGRDFGFIEREKGMFSFLGLSAEQVLRLRSEFSIYMLDSSRINVAGVNARNIDYLAQSVAAVL
;
A
#
# COMPACT_ATOMS: atom_id res chain seq x y z
N SER A 1 -0.92 4.15 -10.18
CA SER A 1 0.51 4.26 -9.82
C SER A 1 1.14 2.89 -9.86
N CYS A 2 2.32 2.75 -10.47
CA CYS A 2 3.02 1.47 -10.60
C CYS A 2 3.94 1.16 -9.40
N SER A 3 4.00 2.04 -8.40
CA SER A 3 4.97 1.90 -7.31
C SER A 3 4.79 0.64 -6.46
N LYS A 4 3.55 0.16 -6.27
CA LYS A 4 3.26 -0.95 -5.36
C LYS A 4 2.88 -2.22 -6.12
N ASN A 5 1.97 -2.12 -7.08
CA ASN A 5 1.49 -3.27 -7.85
C ASN A 5 2.54 -3.84 -8.82
N MET A 6 3.56 -3.07 -9.21
CA MET A 6 4.67 -3.51 -10.05
C MET A 6 6.03 -3.38 -9.35
N GLY A 7 6.07 -3.03 -8.06
CA GLY A 7 7.32 -2.83 -7.32
C GLY A 7 8.19 -1.66 -7.79
N LEU A 8 7.68 -0.78 -8.66
CA LEU A 8 8.42 0.35 -9.25
C LEU A 8 8.45 1.57 -8.32
N TYR A 9 8.83 1.38 -7.05
CA TYR A 9 8.72 2.40 -6.00
C TYR A 9 9.48 3.68 -6.35
N ARG A 10 10.75 3.54 -6.75
CA ARG A 10 11.65 4.67 -7.02
C ARG A 10 11.73 5.07 -8.49
N GLU A 11 11.14 4.29 -9.40
CA GLU A 11 11.08 4.60 -10.83
C GLU A 11 10.07 5.69 -11.19
N ARG A 12 9.21 6.05 -10.22
CA ARG A 12 8.23 7.14 -10.34
C ARG A 12 7.25 6.97 -11.51
N ALA A 13 6.90 5.72 -11.82
CA ALA A 13 5.96 5.37 -12.87
C ALA A 13 4.49 5.50 -12.44
N GLY A 14 3.71 6.27 -13.21
CA GLY A 14 2.29 6.48 -13.02
C GLY A 14 1.69 7.24 -14.21
N LEU A 15 0.38 7.47 -14.18
CA LEU A 15 -0.33 8.24 -15.17
C LEU A 15 -1.44 9.07 -14.51
N ALA A 16 -1.77 10.20 -15.13
CA ALA A 16 -3.01 10.92 -14.91
C ALA A 16 -3.93 10.65 -16.11
N MET A 17 -5.19 10.32 -15.85
CA MET A 17 -6.18 10.03 -16.89
C MET A 17 -7.35 10.99 -16.74
N PHE A 18 -7.75 11.60 -17.86
CA PHE A 18 -8.89 12.50 -17.93
C PHE A 18 -9.98 11.82 -18.76
N VAL A 19 -11.16 11.65 -18.17
CA VAL A 19 -12.35 11.16 -18.88
C VAL A 19 -13.15 12.37 -19.33
N CYS A 20 -13.29 12.54 -20.64
CA CYS A 20 -13.96 13.67 -21.25
C CYS A 20 -15.19 13.20 -22.04
N ARG A 21 -16.11 14.12 -22.31
CA ARG A 21 -17.36 13.82 -23.03
C ARG A 21 -17.12 13.37 -24.47
N ASP A 22 -16.13 13.96 -25.13
CA ASP A 22 -15.82 13.75 -26.54
C ASP A 22 -14.31 13.91 -26.80
N GLU A 23 -13.87 13.49 -27.98
CA GLU A 23 -12.45 13.52 -28.38
C GLU A 23 -11.89 14.95 -28.37
N THR A 24 -12.65 15.92 -28.87
CA THR A 24 -12.26 17.34 -28.90
C THR A 24 -11.92 17.84 -27.50
N SER A 25 -12.78 17.56 -26.52
CA SER A 25 -12.56 17.92 -25.12
C SER A 25 -11.36 17.18 -24.52
N ALA A 26 -11.15 15.92 -24.86
CA ALA A 26 -10.00 15.13 -24.40
C ALA A 26 -8.68 15.72 -24.91
N GLN A 27 -8.60 16.04 -26.21
CA GLN A 27 -7.42 16.67 -26.81
C GLN A 27 -7.12 18.02 -26.17
N ALA A 28 -8.15 18.85 -25.94
CA ALA A 28 -8.01 20.14 -25.27
C ALA A 28 -7.44 19.97 -23.85
N VAL A 29 -7.96 19.04 -23.06
CA VAL A 29 -7.47 18.77 -21.69
C VAL A 29 -6.02 18.26 -21.70
N VAL A 30 -5.67 17.33 -22.60
CA VAL A 30 -4.29 16.83 -22.73
C VAL A 30 -3.32 17.97 -23.07
N SER A 31 -3.71 18.89 -23.95
CA SER A 31 -2.87 20.05 -24.31
C SER A 31 -2.51 20.90 -23.07
N GLN A 32 -3.49 21.18 -22.21
CA GLN A 32 -3.30 21.98 -21.00
C GLN A 32 -2.51 21.22 -19.94
N ALA A 33 -2.76 19.90 -19.80
CA ALA A 33 -2.00 19.06 -18.89
C ALA A 33 -0.51 18.99 -19.25
N LEU A 34 -0.18 18.96 -20.55
CA LEU A 34 1.21 18.99 -21.03
C LEU A 34 1.90 20.34 -20.75
N VAL A 35 1.19 21.46 -20.91
CA VAL A 35 1.70 22.79 -20.54
C VAL A 35 1.99 22.86 -19.04
N ALA A 36 1.07 22.38 -18.19
CA ALA A 36 1.26 22.33 -16.75
C ALA A 36 2.45 21.44 -16.35
N ALA A 37 2.55 20.23 -16.93
CA ALA A 37 3.68 19.33 -16.70
C ALA A 37 5.01 19.98 -17.08
N ARG A 38 5.06 20.70 -18.22
CA ARG A 38 6.26 21.39 -18.68
C ARG A 38 6.72 22.46 -17.70
N GLY A 39 5.78 23.19 -17.08
CA GLY A 39 6.07 24.20 -16.05
C GLY A 39 6.56 23.64 -14.71
N ILE A 40 6.39 22.34 -14.45
CA ILE A 40 6.79 21.71 -13.18
C ILE A 40 8.08 20.89 -13.36
N TYR A 41 8.12 20.01 -14.36
CA TYR A 41 9.18 19.02 -14.51
C TYR A 41 9.61 18.77 -15.96
N SER A 42 9.18 19.59 -16.92
CA SER A 42 9.42 19.42 -18.36
C SER A 42 8.76 18.15 -18.94
N MET A 43 9.32 16.97 -18.64
CA MET A 43 8.90 15.66 -19.14
C MET A 43 9.19 14.56 -18.11
N PRO A 44 8.38 13.48 -18.04
CA PRO A 44 8.54 12.46 -17.01
C PRO A 44 9.76 11.55 -17.28
N PRO A 45 10.29 10.84 -16.26
CA PRO A 45 11.34 9.83 -16.45
C PRO A 45 10.81 8.66 -17.30
N ALA A 46 11.63 8.17 -18.24
CA ALA A 46 11.22 7.16 -19.20
C ALA A 46 11.24 5.72 -18.65
N HIS A 47 12.24 5.37 -17.85
CA HIS A 47 12.57 3.97 -17.53
C HIS A 47 11.39 3.18 -16.93
N GLY A 48 10.80 3.67 -15.85
CA GLY A 48 9.67 3.01 -15.20
C GLY A 48 8.43 2.88 -16.08
N ALA A 49 8.15 3.87 -16.93
CA ALA A 49 7.03 3.83 -17.87
C ALA A 49 7.26 2.79 -18.98
N LEU A 50 8.49 2.68 -19.48
CA LEU A 50 8.88 1.68 -20.47
C LEU A 50 8.81 0.25 -19.90
N LEU A 51 9.25 0.05 -18.65
CA LEU A 51 9.11 -1.25 -17.98
C LEU A 51 7.65 -1.66 -17.81
N ALA A 52 6.83 -0.76 -17.24
CA ALA A 52 5.40 -1.02 -17.06
C ALA A 52 4.70 -1.28 -18.40
N GLY A 53 5.02 -0.48 -19.43
CA GLY A 53 4.48 -0.66 -20.78
C GLY A 53 4.85 -2.01 -21.38
N ARG A 54 6.12 -2.43 -21.26
CA ARG A 54 6.58 -3.73 -21.77
C ARG A 54 5.89 -4.90 -21.08
N VAL A 55 5.74 -4.85 -19.76
CA VAL A 55 5.03 -5.89 -19.00
C VAL A 55 3.57 -5.99 -19.39
N LEU A 56 2.89 -4.85 -19.63
CA LEU A 56 1.46 -4.83 -19.95
C LEU A 56 1.15 -5.12 -21.42
N ALA A 57 2.08 -4.87 -22.34
CA ALA A 57 1.89 -5.08 -23.77
C ALA A 57 2.20 -6.50 -24.24
N ASP A 58 2.97 -7.27 -23.45
CA ASP A 58 3.27 -8.67 -23.72
C ASP A 58 2.35 -9.57 -22.89
N GLU A 59 1.62 -10.49 -23.55
CA GLU A 59 0.62 -11.33 -22.90
C GLU A 59 1.21 -12.24 -21.82
N ALA A 60 2.38 -12.83 -22.07
CA ALA A 60 3.04 -13.72 -21.12
C ALA A 60 3.54 -12.96 -19.90
N LEU A 61 4.15 -11.78 -20.09
CA LEU A 61 4.59 -10.91 -19.00
C LEU A 61 3.40 -10.36 -18.20
N ALA A 62 2.32 -9.96 -18.88
CA ALA A 62 1.12 -9.46 -18.23
C ALA A 62 0.48 -10.54 -17.36
N GLN A 63 0.45 -11.78 -17.83
CA GLN A 63 -0.06 -12.91 -17.06
C GLN A 63 0.82 -13.24 -15.85
N ALA A 64 2.14 -13.23 -16.03
CA ALA A 64 3.09 -13.42 -14.92
C ALA A 64 2.89 -12.34 -13.84
N TRP A 65 2.82 -11.07 -14.24
CA TRP A 65 2.56 -9.95 -13.33
C TRP A 65 1.23 -10.09 -12.58
N ARG A 66 0.15 -10.48 -13.25
CA ARG A 66 -1.16 -10.71 -12.59
C ARG A 66 -1.09 -11.81 -11.55
N SER A 67 -0.38 -12.90 -11.84
CA SER A 67 -0.18 -14.02 -10.92
C SER A 67 0.63 -13.62 -9.68
N GLU A 68 1.73 -12.89 -9.87
CA GLU A 68 2.53 -12.36 -8.78
C GLU A 68 1.72 -11.37 -7.92
N LEU A 69 0.97 -10.48 -8.55
CA LEU A 69 0.11 -9.52 -7.84
C LEU A 69 -0.97 -10.22 -7.02
N ALA A 70 -1.63 -11.24 -7.58
CA ALA A 70 -2.59 -12.06 -6.86
C ALA A 70 -1.95 -12.73 -5.63
N THR A 71 -0.76 -13.32 -5.79
CA THR A 71 0.00 -13.93 -4.69
C THR A 71 0.32 -12.93 -3.58
N MET A 72 0.70 -11.69 -3.94
CA MET A 72 0.94 -10.62 -2.98
C MET A 72 -0.34 -10.18 -2.26
N CYS A 73 -1.47 -10.09 -2.98
CA CYS A 73 -2.77 -9.80 -2.38
C CYS A 73 -3.19 -10.90 -1.38
N ASP A 74 -3.04 -12.17 -1.74
CA ASP A 74 -3.39 -13.30 -0.89
C ASP A 74 -2.52 -13.34 0.38
N ARG A 75 -1.22 -13.06 0.24
CA ARG A 75 -0.31 -12.94 1.38
C ARG A 75 -0.77 -11.84 2.35
N ILE A 76 -1.14 -10.66 1.84
CA ILE A 76 -1.61 -9.56 2.69
C ILE A 76 -2.93 -9.92 3.38
N ASN A 77 -3.87 -10.54 2.68
CA ASN A 77 -5.12 -11.00 3.27
C ASN A 77 -4.87 -12.07 4.35
N GLY A 78 -3.92 -12.97 4.13
CA GLY A 78 -3.47 -13.94 5.14
C GLY A 78 -2.91 -13.28 6.39
N LEU A 79 -2.00 -12.31 6.23
CA LEU A 79 -1.43 -11.55 7.35
C LEU A 79 -2.48 -10.76 8.11
N ARG A 80 -3.50 -10.20 7.44
CA ARG A 80 -4.61 -9.52 8.11
C ARG A 80 -5.39 -10.46 9.03
N ARG A 81 -5.73 -11.66 8.54
CA ARG A 81 -6.41 -12.69 9.33
C ARG A 81 -5.59 -13.08 10.56
N GLU A 82 -4.31 -13.37 10.33
CA GLU A 82 -3.41 -13.80 11.40
C GLU A 82 -3.22 -12.69 12.44
N LEU A 83 -3.01 -11.44 11.99
CA LEU A 83 -2.81 -10.29 12.88
C LEU A 83 -4.05 -10.06 13.75
N ARG A 84 -5.24 -10.09 13.15
CA ARG A 84 -6.52 -10.02 13.87
C ARG A 84 -6.61 -11.10 14.95
N GLN A 85 -6.39 -12.37 14.58
CA GLN A 85 -6.50 -13.48 15.52
C GLN A 85 -5.50 -13.36 16.69
N LYS A 86 -4.25 -12.96 16.41
CA LYS A 86 -3.22 -12.81 17.44
C LYS A 86 -3.53 -11.64 18.38
N LEU A 87 -3.95 -10.49 17.84
CA LEU A 87 -4.33 -9.33 18.64
C LEU A 87 -5.51 -9.63 19.57
N GLU A 88 -6.56 -10.27 19.07
CA GLU A 88 -7.72 -10.62 19.89
C GLU A 88 -7.36 -11.64 20.98
N ARG A 89 -6.56 -12.66 20.65
CA ARG A 89 -6.08 -13.64 21.64
C ARG A 89 -5.23 -13.01 22.73
N SER A 90 -4.37 -12.04 22.38
CA SER A 90 -3.47 -11.40 23.35
C SER A 90 -4.16 -10.30 24.18
N SER A 91 -5.13 -9.58 23.63
CA SER A 91 -5.74 -8.41 24.27
C SER A 91 -7.16 -8.61 24.80
N GLY A 92 -7.88 -9.63 24.31
CA GLY A 92 -9.30 -9.82 24.58
C GLY A 92 -10.24 -8.77 23.96
N ARG A 93 -9.73 -7.82 23.16
CA ARG A 93 -10.53 -6.79 22.46
C ARG A 93 -10.84 -7.22 21.02
N ASP A 94 -11.92 -6.68 20.44
CA ASP A 94 -12.28 -6.93 19.03
C ASP A 94 -11.37 -6.16 18.06
N PHE A 95 -10.73 -6.90 17.14
CA PHE A 95 -9.93 -6.36 16.05
C PHE A 95 -10.43 -6.84 14.67
N GLY A 96 -11.69 -7.28 14.59
CA GLY A 96 -12.30 -7.85 13.39
C GLY A 96 -12.29 -6.92 12.17
N PHE A 97 -12.15 -5.60 12.36
CA PHE A 97 -12.04 -4.63 11.26
C PHE A 97 -10.78 -4.84 10.41
N ILE A 98 -9.67 -5.33 11.00
CA ILE A 98 -8.39 -5.53 10.28
C ILE A 98 -8.59 -6.48 9.09
N GLU A 99 -9.41 -7.53 9.27
CA GLU A 99 -9.68 -8.52 8.23
C GLU A 99 -10.62 -8.01 7.13
N ARG A 100 -11.52 -7.06 7.46
CA ARG A 100 -12.48 -6.48 6.50
C ARG A 100 -11.88 -5.36 5.64
N GLU A 101 -10.86 -4.69 6.17
CA GLU A 101 -10.11 -3.67 5.45
C GLU A 101 -9.28 -4.26 4.30
N LYS A 102 -8.89 -3.39 3.36
CA LYS A 102 -8.14 -3.77 2.15
C LYS A 102 -6.82 -3.05 2.04
N GLY A 103 -5.88 -3.67 1.32
CA GLY A 103 -4.56 -3.10 1.04
C GLY A 103 -3.54 -3.36 2.15
N MET A 104 -2.43 -2.62 2.14
CA MET A 104 -1.30 -2.88 3.04
C MET A 104 -1.40 -2.20 4.41
N PHE A 105 -2.38 -1.31 4.64
CA PHE A 105 -2.42 -0.49 5.85
C PHE A 105 -3.69 -0.74 6.66
N SER A 106 -3.57 -0.66 7.98
CA SER A 106 -4.69 -0.75 8.92
C SER A 106 -4.50 0.27 10.04
N PHE A 107 -5.58 0.72 10.67
CA PHE A 107 -5.55 1.58 11.84
C PHE A 107 -5.88 0.75 13.08
N LEU A 108 -4.94 0.60 14.03
CA LEU A 108 -5.16 -0.24 15.20
C LEU A 108 -6.10 0.39 16.25
N GLY A 109 -6.42 1.68 16.12
CA GLY A 109 -7.28 2.39 17.07
C GLY A 109 -6.59 2.75 18.39
N LEU A 110 -5.26 2.76 18.41
CA LEU A 110 -4.45 3.12 19.58
C LEU A 110 -4.34 4.65 19.72
N SER A 111 -4.28 5.14 20.97
CA SER A 111 -3.97 6.55 21.23
C SER A 111 -2.51 6.88 20.86
N ALA A 112 -2.19 8.16 20.69
CA ALA A 112 -0.82 8.59 20.44
C ALA A 112 0.12 8.23 21.60
N GLU A 113 -0.37 8.24 22.86
CA GLU A 113 0.45 7.78 24.01
C GLU A 113 0.74 6.28 23.92
N GLN A 114 -0.25 5.46 23.55
CA GLN A 114 -0.06 4.02 23.37
C GLN A 114 0.92 3.71 22.24
N VAL A 115 0.85 4.44 21.12
CA VAL A 115 1.82 4.34 20.03
C VAL A 115 3.22 4.76 20.49
N LEU A 116 3.34 5.80 21.31
CA LEU A 116 4.62 6.23 21.86
C LEU A 116 5.22 5.14 22.76
N ARG A 117 4.41 4.52 23.64
CA ARG A 117 4.83 3.39 24.47
C ARG A 117 5.30 2.20 23.63
N LEU A 118 4.57 1.84 22.57
CA LEU A 118 5.00 0.80 21.62
C LEU A 118 6.37 1.08 21.02
N ARG A 119 6.65 2.34 20.68
CA ARG A 119 7.94 2.77 20.15
C ARG A 119 9.05 2.72 21.20
N SER A 120 8.82 3.26 22.40
CA SER A 120 9.88 3.39 23.43
C SER A 120 10.15 2.10 24.20
N GLU A 121 9.12 1.33 24.52
CA GLU A 121 9.21 0.12 25.35
C GLU A 121 9.45 -1.14 24.50
N PHE A 122 8.91 -1.18 23.28
CA PHE A 122 8.88 -2.40 22.45
C PHE A 122 9.56 -2.24 21.08
N SER A 123 10.11 -1.06 20.75
CA SER A 123 10.71 -0.78 19.44
C SER A 123 9.77 -1.07 18.25
N ILE A 124 8.47 -0.89 18.44
CA ILE A 124 7.45 -1.04 17.39
C ILE A 124 7.09 0.34 16.84
N TYR A 125 7.40 0.57 15.57
CA TYR A 125 7.24 1.86 14.91
C TYR A 125 6.01 1.85 13.98
N MET A 126 5.10 2.80 14.21
CA MET A 126 3.96 3.10 13.35
C MET A 126 3.67 4.61 13.39
N LEU A 127 2.69 5.08 12.61
CA LEU A 127 2.27 6.47 12.71
C LEU A 127 1.54 6.73 14.03
N ASP A 128 1.62 7.94 14.57
CA ASP A 128 0.91 8.34 15.80
C ASP A 128 -0.61 8.18 15.67
N SER A 129 -1.14 8.11 14.45
CA SER A 129 -2.54 7.74 14.16
C SER A 129 -2.85 6.26 14.33
N SER A 130 -1.91 5.45 14.82
CA SER A 130 -1.94 3.97 14.87
C SER A 130 -1.99 3.27 13.51
N ARG A 131 -1.68 3.99 12.42
CA ARG A 131 -1.63 3.38 11.08
C ARG A 131 -0.40 2.49 10.94
N ILE A 132 -0.61 1.18 10.84
CA ILE A 132 0.42 0.16 10.65
C ILE A 132 0.48 -0.30 9.20
N ASN A 133 1.68 -0.69 8.74
CA ASN A 133 1.87 -1.42 7.49
C ASN A 133 1.83 -2.93 7.75
N VAL A 134 0.72 -3.58 7.42
CA VAL A 134 0.52 -5.03 7.56
C VAL A 134 1.56 -5.83 6.77
N ALA A 135 2.10 -5.28 5.67
CA ALA A 135 3.13 -5.96 4.89
C ALA A 135 4.46 -6.17 5.65
N GLY A 136 4.70 -5.41 6.73
CA GLY A 136 5.86 -5.56 7.61
C GLY A 136 5.72 -6.67 8.67
N VAL A 137 4.52 -7.24 8.80
CA VAL A 137 4.24 -8.36 9.71
C VAL A 137 4.61 -9.68 9.03
N ASN A 138 5.15 -10.61 9.80
CA ASN A 138 5.49 -11.97 9.37
C ASN A 138 5.51 -12.94 10.56
N ALA A 139 5.61 -14.23 10.28
CA ALA A 139 5.56 -15.29 11.29
C ALA A 139 6.58 -15.13 12.44
N ARG A 140 7.70 -14.41 12.22
CA ARG A 140 8.72 -14.19 13.25
C ARG A 140 8.40 -13.05 14.22
N ASN A 141 7.54 -12.10 13.83
CA ASN A 141 7.30 -10.88 14.62
C ASN A 141 5.84 -10.68 15.04
N ILE A 142 4.89 -11.43 14.46
CA ILE A 142 3.46 -11.20 14.69
C ILE A 142 3.03 -11.45 16.13
N ASP A 143 3.59 -12.46 16.79
CA ASP A 143 3.33 -12.75 18.20
C ASP A 143 3.85 -11.65 19.11
N TYR A 144 5.08 -11.19 18.88
CA TYR A 144 5.67 -10.07 19.63
C TYR A 144 4.85 -8.79 19.46
N LEU A 145 4.43 -8.47 18.24
CA LEU A 145 3.57 -7.33 17.95
C LEU A 145 2.26 -7.42 18.72
N ALA A 146 1.56 -8.56 18.67
CA ALA A 146 0.28 -8.73 19.32
C ALA A 146 0.37 -8.61 20.85
N GLN A 147 1.40 -9.21 21.45
CA GLN A 147 1.65 -9.13 22.90
C GLN A 147 2.01 -7.70 23.32
N SER A 148 2.84 -7.02 22.55
CA SER A 148 3.23 -5.63 22.83
C SER A 148 2.05 -4.67 22.73
N VAL A 149 1.18 -4.87 21.73
CA VAL A 149 -0.07 -4.10 21.62
C VAL A 149 -0.97 -4.36 22.83
N ALA A 150 -1.12 -5.62 23.25
CA ALA A 150 -1.88 -5.94 24.46
C ALA A 150 -1.31 -5.29 25.74
N ALA A 151 0.02 -5.13 25.85
CA ALA A 151 0.68 -4.50 27.00
C ALA A 151 0.48 -2.98 27.10
N VAL A 152 0.04 -2.32 26.02
CA VAL A 152 -0.24 -0.88 26.00
C VAL A 152 -1.73 -0.54 25.95
N LEU A 153 -2.60 -1.53 25.74
CA LEU A 153 -4.06 -1.39 25.67
C LEU A 153 -4.69 -1.18 27.05
#